data_AF-A0A0A9XZF4-F1
#
_entry.id   AF-A0A0A9XZF4-F1
#
_cell.length_a   1.000
_cell.length_b   1.000
_cell.length_c   1.000
_cell.angle_alpha   90.00
_cell.angle_beta   90.00
_cell.angle_gamma   90.00
#
_symmetry.space_group_name_H-M   'P 1'
#
loop_
_entity.id
_entity.type
_entity.pdbx_description
1 polymer ?
#
loop_
_entity_poly.entity_id
_entity_poly.type
_entity_poly.pdbx_seq_one_letter_code
_entity_poly.pdbx_strand_id
1 'polypeptide(L)'
;MLAELLIIVIMPHNNISETGAMVGLMIAGFIGGIGRAYFENTSYALFGTCPSKHMSGVMVGVSVSGALVSALQIVLLVSMSGDYSSILLQSIIYFSVSIAIIFICSLLLLSLLCNSFAKQYIA
;
A
#
# COMPACT_ATOMS: atom_id res chain seq x y z
N MET A 1 1.01 -4.87 -5.37
CA MET A 1 0.15 -4.10 -4.45
C MET A 1 -1.12 -4.86 -4.07
N LEU A 2 -2.12 -5.06 -4.91
CA LEU A 2 -3.35 -5.74 -4.45
C LEU A 2 -3.19 -7.27 -4.27
N ALA A 3 -2.43 -7.93 -5.16
CA ALA A 3 -2.20 -9.38 -5.10
C ALA A 3 -1.39 -9.83 -3.88
N GLU A 4 -0.37 -9.08 -3.46
CA GLU A 4 0.44 -9.42 -2.28
C GLU A 4 -0.39 -9.32 -0.99
N LEU A 5 -1.24 -8.29 -0.89
CA LEU A 5 -2.07 -8.03 0.28
C LEU A 5 -3.13 -9.12 0.44
N LEU A 6 -3.65 -9.64 -0.67
CA LEU A 6 -4.56 -10.80 -0.65
C LEU A 6 -3.86 -12.06 -0.16
N ILE A 7 -2.61 -12.32 -0.57
CA ILE A 7 -1.84 -13.47 -0.09
C ILE A 7 -1.71 -13.40 1.44
N ILE A 8 -1.33 -12.24 1.98
CA ILE A 8 -1.10 -12.08 3.42
C ILE A 8 -2.41 -12.19 4.23
N VAL A 9 -3.54 -11.74 3.69
CA VAL A 9 -4.86 -11.84 4.36
C VAL A 9 -5.42 -13.27 4.33
N ILE A 10 -5.20 -14.01 3.24
CA ILE A 10 -5.79 -15.36 3.06
C ILE A 10 -4.96 -16.45 3.77
N MET A 11 -3.64 -16.30 3.83
CA MET A 11 -2.74 -17.31 4.41
C MET A 11 -3.08 -17.76 5.85
N PRO A 12 -3.34 -16.86 6.82
CA PRO A 12 -3.60 -17.27 8.20
C PRO A 12 -4.96 -17.98 8.38
N HIS A 13 -5.88 -17.91 7.41
CA HIS A 13 -7.17 -18.59 7.49
C HIS A 13 -7.13 -20.08 7.10
N ASN A 14 -6.04 -20.55 6.49
CA ASN A 14 -5.97 -21.87 5.86
C ASN A 14 -5.19 -22.93 6.66
N ASN A 15 -4.92 -22.72 7.95
CA ASN A 15 -4.11 -23.65 8.78
C ASN A 15 -2.82 -24.11 8.09
N ILE A 16 -2.13 -23.18 7.43
CA ILE A 16 -0.94 -23.48 6.62
C ILE A 16 0.23 -23.83 7.56
N SER A 17 1.07 -24.79 7.15
CA SER A 17 2.31 -25.10 7.86
C SER A 17 3.24 -23.87 7.95
N GLU A 18 4.07 -23.82 8.98
CA GLU A 18 5.01 -22.73 9.21
C GLU A 18 5.90 -22.45 7.98
N THR A 19 6.36 -23.52 7.32
CA THR A 19 7.13 -23.42 6.07
C THR A 19 6.32 -22.79 4.93
N GLY A 20 5.04 -23.14 4.82
CA GLY A 20 4.16 -22.53 3.82
C GLY A 20 3.94 -21.04 4.09
N ALA A 21 3.78 -20.65 5.36
CA ALA A 21 3.68 -19.25 5.78
C ALA A 21 4.94 -18.43 5.42
N MET A 22 6.13 -18.97 5.70
CA MET A 22 7.39 -18.32 5.35
C MET A 22 7.54 -18.11 3.85
N VAL A 23 7.28 -19.15 3.05
CA VAL A 23 7.39 -19.07 1.58
C VAL A 23 6.43 -18.03 1.01
N GLY A 24 5.17 -18.02 1.46
CA GLY A 24 4.21 -17.02 0.96
C GLY A 24 4.56 -15.60 1.38
N LEU A 25 5.13 -15.39 2.57
CA LEU A 25 5.64 -14.09 2.99
C LEU A 25 6.81 -13.63 2.11
N MET A 26 7.73 -14.53 1.75
CA MET A 26 8.82 -14.22 0.83
C MET A 26 8.32 -13.85 -0.57
N ILE A 27 7.36 -14.61 -1.11
CA ILE A 27 6.76 -14.33 -2.42
C ILE A 27 6.02 -12.99 -2.40
N ALA A 28 5.22 -12.74 -1.35
CA ALA A 28 4.51 -11.48 -1.18
C ALA A 28 5.49 -10.31 -1.12
N GLY A 29 6.59 -10.44 -0.37
CA GLY A 29 7.65 -9.43 -0.30
C GLY A 29 8.30 -9.12 -1.65
N PHE A 30 8.59 -10.14 -2.46
CA PHE A 30 9.15 -9.95 -3.81
C PHE A 30 8.16 -9.24 -4.75
N ILE A 31 6.92 -9.71 -4.81
CA ILE A 31 5.86 -9.11 -5.63
C ILE A 31 5.61 -7.66 -5.19
N GLY A 32 5.64 -7.42 -3.88
CA GLY A 32 5.55 -6.10 -3.28
C GLY A 32 6.68 -5.18 -3.70
N GLY A 33 7.92 -5.65 -3.57
CA GLY A 33 9.11 -4.89 -3.98
C GLY A 33 9.07 -4.47 -5.45
N ILE A 34 8.75 -5.41 -6.35
CA ILE A 34 8.64 -5.14 -7.80
C ILE A 34 7.51 -4.15 -8.08
N GLY A 35 6.34 -4.38 -7.50
CA GLY A 35 5.18 -3.51 -7.67
C GLY A 35 5.45 -2.09 -7.20
N ARG A 36 6.14 -1.93 -6.07
CA ARG A 36 6.50 -0.63 -5.51
C ARG A 36 7.53 0.08 -6.37
N ALA A 37 8.58 -0.62 -6.78
CA ALA A 37 9.62 -0.06 -7.64
C ALA A 37 9.03 0.44 -8.97
N TYR A 38 8.13 -0.33 -9.58
CA TYR A 38 7.44 0.10 -10.79
C TYR A 38 6.57 1.33 -10.54
N PHE A 39 5.72 1.28 -9.49
CA PHE A 39 4.82 2.37 -9.15
C PHE A 39 5.55 3.70 -8.83
N GLU A 40 6.60 3.66 -8.02
CA GLU A 40 7.38 4.85 -7.66
C GLU A 40 8.08 5.45 -8.88
N ASN A 41 8.76 4.62 -9.69
CA ASN A 41 9.45 5.09 -10.89
C ASN A 41 8.48 5.68 -11.93
N THR A 42 7.35 5.03 -12.17
CA THR A 42 6.32 5.56 -13.07
C THR A 42 5.71 6.86 -12.52
N SER A 43 5.48 6.95 -11.20
CA SER A 43 4.98 8.18 -10.58
C SER A 43 5.95 9.34 -10.76
N TYR A 44 7.25 9.12 -10.55
CA TYR A 44 8.26 10.15 -10.78
C TYR A 44 8.39 10.53 -12.25
N ALA A 45 8.28 9.59 -13.18
CA ALA A 45 8.25 9.89 -14.61
C ALA A 45 7.01 10.73 -14.99
N LEU A 46 5.85 10.40 -14.43
CA LEU A 46 4.57 11.06 -14.70
C LEU A 46 4.52 12.49 -14.14
N PHE A 47 4.95 12.68 -12.88
CA PHE A 47 4.90 13.99 -12.22
C PHE A 47 6.16 14.82 -12.47
N GLY A 48 7.24 14.22 -12.99
CA GLY A 48 8.46 14.93 -13.37
C GLY A 48 8.26 15.88 -14.56
N THR A 49 7.26 15.65 -15.42
CA THR A 49 6.90 16.57 -16.50
C THR A 49 6.03 17.74 -16.02
N CYS A 50 5.44 17.62 -14.82
CA CYS A 50 4.63 18.67 -14.20
C CYS A 50 5.53 19.71 -13.48
N PRO A 51 5.02 20.91 -13.17
CA PRO A 51 5.75 21.88 -12.36
C PRO A 51 6.20 21.30 -11.02
N SER A 52 7.39 21.67 -10.55
CA SER A 52 8.08 21.11 -9.36
C SER A 52 7.24 21.03 -8.08
N LYS A 53 6.22 21.88 -7.94
CA LYS A 53 5.25 21.83 -6.83
C LYS A 53 4.49 20.49 -6.76
N HIS A 54 4.22 19.84 -7.89
CA HIS A 54 3.51 18.55 -7.93
C HIS A 54 4.40 17.42 -7.43
N MET A 55 5.67 17.40 -7.85
CA MET A 55 6.67 16.46 -7.34
C MET A 55 6.88 16.63 -5.82
N SER A 56 6.91 17.87 -5.33
CA SER A 56 6.94 18.13 -3.88
C SER A 56 5.71 17.56 -3.16
N GLY A 57 4.53 17.66 -3.77
CA GLY A 57 3.30 17.02 -3.27
C GLY A 57 3.43 15.50 -3.14
N VAL A 58 4.05 14.83 -4.12
CA VAL A 58 4.33 13.38 -4.06
C VAL A 58 5.24 13.06 -2.87
N MET A 59 6.35 13.78 -2.71
CA MET A 59 7.32 13.54 -1.62
C MET A 59 6.72 13.77 -0.23
N VAL A 60 5.90 14.81 -0.08
CA VAL A 60 5.16 15.07 1.16
C VAL A 60 4.15 13.95 1.42
N GLY A 61 3.41 13.52 0.40
CA GLY A 61 2.46 12.41 0.50
C GLY A 61 3.12 11.11 0.96
N VAL A 62 4.30 10.77 0.43
CA VAL A 62 5.09 9.60 0.88
C VAL A 62 5.44 9.72 2.36
N SER A 63 5.87 10.89 2.81
CA SER A 63 6.24 11.11 4.22
C SER A 63 5.03 11.01 5.16
N VAL A 64 3.91 11.64 4.79
CA VAL A 64 2.67 11.62 5.56
C VAL A 64 2.07 10.21 5.62
N SER A 65 2.13 9.44 4.54
CA SER A 65 1.62 8.06 4.54
C SER A 65 2.40 7.16 5.49
N GLY A 66 3.73 7.28 5.57
CA GLY A 66 4.54 6.57 6.56
C GLY A 66 4.16 6.91 8.01
N ALA A 67 3.90 8.19 8.29
CA ALA A 67 3.44 8.63 9.61
C ALA A 67 2.04 8.07 9.95
N LEU A 68 1.10 8.09 9.01
CA LEU A 68 -0.25 7.56 9.21
C LEU A 68 -0.25 6.05 9.47
N VAL A 69 0.55 5.29 8.70
CA VAL A 69 0.70 3.85 8.88
C VAL A 69 1.31 3.53 10.25
N SER A 70 2.31 4.29 10.68
CA SER A 70 2.93 4.14 12.00
C SER A 70 1.92 4.43 13.13
N ALA A 71 1.14 5.51 13.00
CA ALA A 71 0.10 5.85 13.97
C ALA A 71 -0.97 4.76 14.05
N LEU A 72 -1.43 4.23 12.91
CA LEU A 72 -2.36 3.11 12.85
C LEU A 72 -1.81 1.88 13.59
N GLN A 73 -0.55 1.54 13.35
CA GLN A 73 0.10 0.40 14.01
C GLN A 73 0.17 0.57 15.53
N ILE A 74 0.50 1.78 16.02
CA ILE A 74 0.52 2.09 17.46
C ILE A 74 -0.87 1.94 18.06
N VAL A 75 -1.90 2.49 17.41
CA VAL A 75 -3.29 2.40 17.89
C VAL A 75 -3.73 0.93 17.98
N LEU A 76 -3.43 0.11 16.98
CA LEU A 76 -3.76 -1.32 16.99
C LEU A 76 -3.02 -2.07 18.11
N LEU A 77 -1.73 -1.79 18.31
CA LEU A 77 -0.93 -2.40 19.37
C LEU A 77 -1.45 -2.07 20.78
N VAL A 78 -1.93 -0.84 21.00
CA VAL A 78 -2.48 -0.42 22.30
C VAL A 78 -3.89 -0.98 22.52
N SER A 79 -4.67 -1.18 21.45
CA SER A 79 -6.08 -1.54 21.54
C SER A 79 -6.34 -3.05 21.62
N MET A 80 -5.37 -3.89 21.28
CA MET A 80 -5.55 -5.34 21.16
C MET A 80 -4.72 -6.12 22.19
N SER A 81 -5.23 -7.28 22.63
CA SER A 81 -4.48 -8.17 23.52
C SER A 81 -3.34 -8.87 22.79
N GLY A 82 -2.36 -9.40 23.53
CA GLY A 82 -1.20 -10.13 22.97
C GLY A 82 -1.50 -11.56 22.47
N ASP A 83 -2.77 -11.93 22.36
CA ASP A 83 -3.18 -13.28 21.94
C ASP A 83 -3.10 -13.46 20.42
N TYR A 84 -2.88 -14.70 19.96
CA TYR A 84 -2.78 -15.01 18.53
C TYR A 84 -3.99 -14.51 17.71
N SER A 85 -5.20 -14.71 18.23
CA SER A 85 -6.43 -14.25 17.55
C SER A 85 -6.49 -12.72 17.42
N SER A 86 -5.96 -12.00 18.40
CA SER A 86 -5.91 -10.53 18.41
C SER A 86 -4.85 -10.02 17.43
N ILE A 87 -3.68 -10.66 17.36
CA ILE A 87 -2.63 -10.35 16.38
C ILE A 87 -3.11 -10.61 14.95
N LEU A 88 -3.86 -11.69 14.73
CA LEU A 88 -4.48 -12.00 13.45
C LEU A 88 -5.46 -10.89 13.04
N LEU A 89 -6.35 -10.49 13.95
CA LEU A 89 -7.34 -9.45 13.71
C LEU A 89 -6.67 -8.09 13.46
N GLN A 90 -5.63 -7.75 14.23
CA GLN A 90 -4.78 -6.57 14.00
C GLN A 90 -4.23 -6.54 12.58
N SER A 91 -3.69 -7.66 12.11
CA SER A 91 -3.12 -7.79 10.76
C SER A 91 -4.21 -7.60 9.69
N ILE A 92 -5.39 -8.20 9.87
CA ILE A 92 -6.52 -8.06 8.96
C ILE A 92 -6.98 -6.60 8.86
N ILE A 93 -7.12 -5.88 9.98
CA ILE A 93 -7.49 -4.46 9.96
C ILE A 93 -6.44 -3.65 9.21
N TYR A 94 -5.16 -3.84 9.54
CA TYR A 94 -4.07 -3.11 8.93
C TYR A 94 -4.05 -3.29 7.39
N PHE A 95 -4.18 -4.53 6.92
CA PHE A 95 -4.19 -4.82 5.50
C PHE A 95 -5.48 -4.37 4.80
N SER A 96 -6.64 -4.51 5.46
CA SER A 96 -7.92 -4.04 4.91
C SER A 96 -7.93 -2.53 4.68
N VAL A 97 -7.45 -1.75 5.66
CA VAL A 97 -7.29 -0.29 5.53
C VAL A 97 -6.33 0.05 4.40
N SER A 98 -5.22 -0.67 4.29
CA SER A 98 -4.24 -0.47 3.21
C SER A 98 -4.86 -0.72 1.83
N ILE A 99 -5.64 -1.79 1.65
CA ILE A 99 -6.34 -2.11 0.40
C ILE A 99 -7.34 -0.99 0.05
N ALA A 100 -8.11 -0.50 1.03
CA ALA A 100 -9.07 0.57 0.81
C ALA A 100 -8.39 1.86 0.33
N ILE A 101 -7.27 2.24 0.94
CA ILE A 101 -6.48 3.41 0.53
C ILE A 101 -5.94 3.23 -0.90
N ILE A 102 -5.36 2.07 -1.22
CA ILE A 102 -4.86 1.77 -2.57
C ILE A 102 -5.97 1.84 -3.61
N PHE A 103 -7.16 1.35 -3.27
CA PHE A 103 -8.33 1.43 -4.16
C PHE A 103 -8.74 2.88 -4.43
N ILE A 104 -8.84 3.71 -3.39
CA ILE A 104 -9.15 5.14 -3.53
C ILE A 104 -8.07 5.85 -4.36
N CYS A 105 -6.79 5.59 -4.10
CA CYS A 105 -5.69 6.15 -4.89
C CYS A 105 -5.77 5.75 -6.37
N SER A 106 -6.16 4.51 -6.66
CA SER A 106 -6.35 4.03 -8.04
C SER A 106 -7.49 4.77 -8.75
N LEU A 107 -8.59 5.04 -8.06
CA LEU A 107 -9.70 5.85 -8.60
C LEU A 107 -9.29 7.31 -8.86
N LEU A 108 -8.49 7.90 -7.97
CA LEU A 108 -7.95 9.25 -8.16
C LEU A 108 -7.00 9.31 -9.36
N LEU A 109 -6.15 8.30 -9.55
CA LEU A 109 -5.29 8.20 -10.73
C LEU A 109 -6.09 8.05 -12.03
N LEU A 110 -7.16 7.24 -12.04
CA LEU A 110 -8.05 7.15 -13.20
C LEU A 110 -8.75 8.48 -13.49
N SER A 111 -9.12 9.23 -12.46
CA SER A 111 -9.72 10.57 -12.61
C SER A 111 -8.74 11.58 -13.23
N LEU A 112 -7.42 11.35 -13.11
CA LEU A 112 -6.39 12.16 -13.76
C LEU A 112 -6.51 12.12 -15.29
N LEU A 113 -6.98 11.01 -15.87
CA LEU A 113 -7.22 10.87 -17.32
C LEU A 113 -8.33 11.80 -17.83
N CYS A 114 -9.20 12.28 -16.95
CA CYS A 114 -10.24 13.25 -17.28
C CYS A 114 -9.79 14.70 -17.02
N ASN A 115 -8.65 14.92 -16.39
CA ASN A 115 -8.18 16.24 -16.01
C ASN A 115 -7.44 16.93 -17.18
N SER A 116 -8.00 18.06 -17.63
CA SER A 116 -7.43 18.85 -18.74
C SER A 116 -6.03 19.40 -18.45
N PHE A 117 -5.74 19.74 -17.19
CA PHE A 117 -4.41 20.22 -16.79
C PHE A 117 -3.37 19.10 -16.87
N ALA A 118 -3.72 17.91 -16.37
CA ALA A 118 -2.84 16.76 -16.40
C ALA A 118 -2.50 16.34 -17.84
N LYS A 119 -3.51 16.34 -18.74
CA LYS A 119 -3.29 16.06 -20.17
C LYS A 119 -2.28 17.00 -20.82
N GLN A 120 -2.21 18.26 -20.40
CA GLN A 120 -1.31 19.24 -21.01
C GLN A 120 0.19 18.96 -20.73
N TYR A 121 0.50 18.23 -19.66
CA TYR A 121 1.89 17.92 -19.26
C TYR A 121 2.27 16.45 -19.46
N ILE A 122 1.29 15.57 -19.65
CA ILE A 122 1.48 14.11 -19.66
C ILE A 122 1.23 13.50 -21.06
N ALA A 123 0.44 14.16 -21.92
CA ALA A 123 0.09 13.69 -23.27
C ALA A 123 0.73 14.54 -24.37
#